data_AF-A0A9W9EHR8-F1
#
_entry.id   AF-A0A9W9EHR8-F1
#
_cell.length_a   1.000
_cell.length_b   1.000
_cell.length_c   1.000
_cell.angle_alpha   90.00
_cell.angle_beta   90.00
_cell.angle_gamma   90.00
#
_symmetry.space_group_name_H-M   'P 1'
#
loop_
_entity.id
_entity.type
_entity.pdbx_description
1 polymer ?
#
loop_
_entity_poly.entity_id
_entity_poly.type
_entity_poly.pdbx_seq_one_letter_code
_entity_poly.pdbx_strand_id
1 'polypeptide(L)'
;MATRKCAAVVVGAGPAGVAVVGNLLERQLGAVAWIDPSFESGRVHRKYREVPSNTKVSLFQAYATSLQPFRTVIENTPRPNAFTAMAKLDQEKTCHLHYAADMIRALTDGLIKMEQVHACRGFVTAANLSSKSDKPNWTVHIKQDNETDLHLETTRLILCTGAHPTNLPIPVPGLSITPLNLDVVLKPSELATTLTTTPTTVAVIGASHSAILALLNLLTLAQTSHPHLRVKWFTRHPLRYAEYKDGWILRDNTGLKGSAADFARTQLEDSELPTSEAGKVIEKVDTAGGEKREKELYAEHLPGCQYIVQAVGFTRDPVPKLSQEGESLGMEFDHETGRMCKPQAGPPIPGLFGAGIAFPERVVDPYGNVEYAVGFFKFMNFLRRVVPGW
;
A
#
# COMPACT_ATOMS: atom_id res chain seq x y z
N MET A 1 21.11 27.62 -12.05
CA MET A 1 21.03 26.57 -11.02
C MET A 1 21.92 25.42 -11.45
N ALA A 2 22.71 24.83 -10.55
CA ALA A 2 23.57 23.71 -10.91
C ALA A 2 22.72 22.42 -11.04
N THR A 3 22.55 21.93 -12.25
CA THR A 3 21.89 20.63 -12.50
C THR A 3 22.80 19.51 -12.06
N ARG A 4 22.33 18.64 -11.17
CA ARG A 4 23.11 17.47 -10.69
C ARG A 4 22.73 16.23 -11.48
N LYS A 5 23.74 15.47 -11.93
CA LYS A 5 23.57 14.20 -12.64
C LYS A 5 23.60 13.02 -11.65
N CYS A 6 22.65 12.11 -11.77
CA CYS A 6 22.55 10.88 -10.99
C CYS A 6 22.36 9.68 -11.94
N ALA A 7 22.80 8.50 -11.50
CA ALA A 7 22.59 7.27 -12.26
C ALA A 7 21.12 6.84 -12.25
N ALA A 8 20.43 7.12 -11.14
CA ALA A 8 19.01 6.87 -10.95
C ALA A 8 18.36 7.92 -10.04
N VAL A 9 17.07 8.14 -10.26
CA VAL A 9 16.15 8.91 -9.41
C VAL A 9 15.04 7.98 -8.96
N VAL A 10 14.84 7.84 -7.65
CA VAL A 10 13.78 7.02 -7.05
C VAL A 10 12.79 7.95 -6.35
N VAL A 11 11.50 7.83 -6.69
CA VAL A 11 10.43 8.67 -6.14
C VAL A 11 9.59 7.88 -5.14
N GLY A 12 9.69 8.22 -3.87
CA GLY A 12 9.00 7.60 -2.74
C GLY A 12 9.92 6.73 -1.88
N ALA A 13 9.78 6.84 -0.56
CA ALA A 13 10.51 6.08 0.46
C ALA A 13 9.59 5.16 1.28
N GLY A 14 8.52 4.68 0.64
CA GLY A 14 7.78 3.52 1.15
C GLY A 14 8.55 2.21 0.96
N PRO A 15 7.99 1.06 1.38
CA PRO A 15 8.68 -0.24 1.32
C PRO A 15 9.20 -0.61 -0.08
N ALA A 16 8.49 -0.24 -1.16
CA ALA A 16 8.97 -0.47 -2.52
C ALA A 16 10.16 0.44 -2.88
N GLY A 17 10.12 1.72 -2.50
CA GLY A 17 11.22 2.66 -2.75
C GLY A 17 12.49 2.28 -2.01
N VAL A 18 12.38 1.87 -0.75
CA VAL A 18 13.52 1.31 0.03
C VAL A 18 14.12 0.11 -0.69
N ALA A 19 13.29 -0.83 -1.16
CA ALA A 19 13.76 -2.01 -1.88
C ALA A 19 14.43 -1.65 -3.22
N VAL A 20 13.90 -0.67 -3.97
CA VAL A 20 14.52 -0.18 -5.21
C VAL A 20 15.91 0.38 -4.92
N VAL A 21 16.04 1.27 -3.93
CA VAL A 21 17.33 1.87 -3.55
C VAL A 21 18.33 0.79 -3.15
N GLY A 22 17.92 -0.17 -2.31
CA GLY A 22 18.77 -1.29 -1.93
C GLY A 22 19.29 -2.09 -3.14
N ASN A 23 18.41 -2.44 -4.08
CA ASN A 23 18.79 -3.20 -5.28
C ASN A 23 19.74 -2.39 -6.19
N LEU A 24 19.49 -1.09 -6.36
CA LEU A 24 20.36 -0.22 -7.17
C LEU A 24 21.76 -0.07 -6.56
N LEU A 25 21.84 0.04 -5.22
CA LEU A 25 23.11 0.11 -4.49
C LEU A 25 23.89 -1.20 -4.56
N GLU A 26 23.23 -2.35 -4.46
CA GLU A 26 23.86 -3.66 -4.62
C GLU A 26 24.49 -3.83 -6.01
N ARG A 27 23.86 -3.25 -7.04
CA ARG A 27 24.39 -3.21 -8.41
C ARG A 27 25.47 -2.15 -8.66
N GLN A 28 25.73 -1.26 -7.70
CA GLN A 28 26.78 -0.24 -7.77
C GLN A 28 26.69 0.65 -9.04
N LEU A 29 25.48 1.02 -9.46
CA LEU A 29 25.24 1.78 -10.70
C LEU A 29 25.69 3.25 -10.65
N GLY A 30 26.12 3.73 -9.49
CA GLY A 30 26.53 5.12 -9.25
C GLY A 30 25.60 5.84 -8.27
N ALA A 31 25.60 7.17 -8.31
CA ALA A 31 24.82 7.99 -7.39
C ALA A 31 23.30 7.83 -7.62
N VAL A 32 22.56 7.55 -6.54
CA VAL A 32 21.10 7.43 -6.53
C VAL A 32 20.51 8.64 -5.82
N ALA A 33 19.74 9.44 -6.55
CA ALA A 33 18.89 10.45 -5.92
C ALA A 33 17.61 9.78 -5.43
N TRP A 34 17.28 9.95 -4.16
CA TRP A 34 16.08 9.40 -3.54
C TRP A 34 15.22 10.53 -3.03
N ILE A 35 13.99 10.63 -3.51
CA ILE A 35 13.09 11.76 -3.24
C ILE A 35 11.88 11.25 -2.48
N ASP A 36 11.63 11.79 -1.29
CA ASP A 36 10.43 11.52 -0.51
C ASP A 36 10.08 12.74 0.35
N PRO A 37 8.79 13.04 0.59
CA PRO A 37 8.42 14.19 1.40
C PRO A 37 8.77 14.08 2.89
N SER A 38 8.97 12.87 3.44
CA SER A 38 9.23 12.72 4.88
C SER A 38 10.27 11.67 5.26
N PHE A 39 10.56 10.68 4.40
CA PHE A 39 11.41 9.52 4.70
C PHE A 39 10.94 8.71 5.91
N GLU A 40 9.63 8.65 6.13
CA GLU A 40 9.04 8.02 7.31
C GLU A 40 8.52 6.59 7.07
N SER A 41 8.86 5.92 5.98
CA SER A 41 8.28 4.61 5.57
C SER A 41 6.90 4.69 4.91
N GLY A 42 6.60 5.82 4.28
CA GLY A 42 5.39 6.02 3.48
C GLY A 42 4.09 5.94 4.29
N ARG A 43 3.01 5.46 3.67
CA ARG A 43 1.67 5.43 4.29
C ARG A 43 1.56 4.44 5.45
N VAL A 44 2.33 3.34 5.42
CA VAL A 44 2.27 2.31 6.48
C VAL A 44 2.61 2.90 7.85
N HIS A 45 3.65 3.72 7.93
CA HIS A 45 3.99 4.43 9.17
C HIS A 45 2.98 5.52 9.53
N ARG A 46 2.51 6.30 8.55
CA ARG A 46 1.65 7.45 8.85
C ARG A 46 0.23 7.06 9.25
N LYS A 47 -0.30 5.96 8.72
CA LYS A 47 -1.72 5.60 8.83
C LYS A 47 -1.99 4.20 9.39
N TYR A 48 -1.07 3.24 9.26
CA TYR A 48 -1.39 1.83 9.51
C TYR A 48 -0.57 1.18 10.64
N ARG A 49 0.04 1.94 11.55
CA ARG A 49 0.85 1.36 12.63
C ARG A 49 0.08 0.40 13.54
N GLU A 50 -1.16 0.74 13.86
CA GLU A 50 -2.04 -0.06 14.73
C GLU A 50 -2.67 -1.26 13.99
N VAL A 51 -2.55 -1.33 12.66
CA VAL A 51 -3.17 -2.39 11.86
C VAL A 51 -2.43 -3.72 12.10
N PRO A 52 -3.15 -4.80 12.46
CA PRO A 52 -2.56 -6.14 12.46
C PRO A 52 -2.26 -6.55 11.02
N SER A 53 -1.03 -6.98 10.76
CA SER A 53 -0.62 -7.38 9.41
C SER A 53 -1.22 -8.73 9.02
N ASN A 54 -1.31 -8.96 7.71
CA ASN A 54 -1.60 -10.25 7.09
C ASN A 54 -0.32 -11.00 6.65
N THR A 55 0.85 -10.51 7.05
CA THR A 55 2.16 -10.98 6.61
C THR A 55 2.89 -11.60 7.80
N LYS A 56 3.44 -12.81 7.62
CA LYS A 56 4.25 -13.45 8.66
C LYS A 56 5.50 -12.62 8.98
N VAL A 57 5.90 -12.61 10.25
CA VAL A 57 7.11 -11.89 10.70
C VAL A 57 8.34 -12.33 9.92
N SER A 58 8.49 -13.63 9.64
CA SER A 58 9.61 -14.16 8.85
C SER A 58 9.78 -13.50 7.48
N LEU A 59 8.68 -13.08 6.83
CA LEU A 59 8.73 -12.40 5.54
C LEU A 59 9.22 -10.95 5.64
N PHE A 60 8.97 -10.27 6.76
CA PHE A 60 9.58 -8.96 7.01
C PHE A 60 11.08 -9.09 7.28
N GLN A 61 11.51 -10.12 8.02
CA GLN A 61 12.94 -10.39 8.19
C GLN A 61 13.64 -10.76 6.89
N ALA A 62 13.00 -11.60 6.07
CA ALA A 62 13.50 -11.95 4.75
C ALA A 62 13.67 -10.69 3.89
N TYR A 63 12.70 -9.77 3.91
CA TYR A 63 12.83 -8.47 3.26
C TYR A 63 14.06 -7.70 3.75
N ALA A 64 14.24 -7.55 5.07
CA ALA A 64 15.33 -6.75 5.64
C ALA A 64 16.72 -7.33 5.36
N THR A 65 16.83 -8.63 5.15
CA THR A 65 18.12 -9.33 4.98
C THR A 65 18.40 -9.72 3.53
N SER A 66 17.50 -9.38 2.60
CA SER A 66 17.57 -9.81 1.19
C SER A 66 18.73 -9.20 0.39
N LEU A 67 19.27 -8.06 0.83
CA LEU A 67 20.22 -7.26 0.05
C LEU A 67 21.43 -6.88 0.90
N GLN A 68 22.61 -6.82 0.27
CA GLN A 68 23.84 -6.50 0.98
C GLN A 68 23.82 -5.11 1.65
N PRO A 69 23.38 -4.01 0.99
CA PRO A 69 23.27 -2.70 1.65
C PRO A 69 22.40 -2.74 2.91
N PHE A 70 21.33 -3.55 2.92
CA PHE A 70 20.45 -3.65 4.09
C PHE A 70 21.13 -4.39 5.24
N ARG A 71 21.84 -5.49 4.94
CA ARG A 71 22.64 -6.20 5.95
C ARG A 71 23.69 -5.30 6.59
N THR A 72 24.37 -4.48 5.79
CA THR A 72 25.30 -3.46 6.29
C THR A 72 24.63 -2.43 7.20
N VAL A 73 23.40 -1.98 6.89
CA VAL A 73 22.63 -1.12 7.80
C VAL A 73 22.32 -1.82 9.12
N ILE A 74 21.86 -3.07 9.06
CA ILE A 74 21.52 -3.87 10.25
C ILE A 74 22.74 -4.06 11.15
N GLU A 75 23.89 -4.42 10.57
CA GLU A 75 25.15 -4.64 11.29
C GLU A 75 25.65 -3.37 11.99
N ASN A 76 25.50 -2.21 11.35
CA ASN A 76 25.95 -0.92 11.87
C ASN A 76 24.92 -0.19 12.76
N THR A 77 23.73 -0.76 12.96
CA THR A 77 22.71 -0.14 13.83
C THR A 77 22.90 -0.62 15.26
N PRO A 78 23.18 0.27 16.24
CA PRO A 78 23.32 -0.09 17.64
C PRO A 78 22.08 -0.81 18.18
N ARG A 79 22.28 -1.73 19.13
CA ARG A 79 21.19 -2.50 19.75
C ARG A 79 20.83 -1.90 21.12
N PRO A 80 19.56 -1.91 21.54
CA PRO A 80 18.38 -2.45 20.84
C PRO A 80 17.86 -1.53 19.71
N ASN A 81 17.26 -2.12 18.68
CA ASN A 81 16.70 -1.43 17.51
C ASN A 81 15.52 -2.19 16.88
N ALA A 82 14.93 -1.62 15.82
CA ALA A 82 13.78 -2.19 15.11
C ALA A 82 14.02 -3.62 14.59
N PHE A 83 15.22 -3.94 14.11
CA PHE A 83 15.57 -5.28 13.63
C PHE A 83 15.59 -6.29 14.78
N THR A 84 16.22 -5.94 15.90
CA THR A 84 16.23 -6.81 17.10
C THR A 84 14.86 -6.96 17.74
N ALA A 85 13.99 -5.95 17.64
CA ALA A 85 12.60 -6.04 18.09
C ALA A 85 11.81 -7.04 17.24
N MET A 86 11.94 -6.95 15.90
CA MET A 86 11.32 -7.89 14.97
C MET A 86 11.85 -9.33 15.11
N ALA A 87 13.15 -9.49 15.42
CA ALA A 87 13.80 -10.78 15.67
C ALA A 87 13.22 -11.54 16.88
N LYS A 88 12.68 -10.82 17.86
CA LYS A 88 12.12 -11.41 19.10
C LYS A 88 10.67 -11.87 18.95
N LEU A 89 10.00 -11.50 17.86
CA LEU A 89 8.62 -11.91 17.61
C LEU A 89 8.56 -13.38 17.14
N ASP A 90 7.37 -13.97 17.22
CA ASP A 90 7.11 -15.30 16.66
C ASP A 90 7.14 -15.22 15.13
N GLN A 91 8.09 -15.94 14.52
CA GLN A 91 8.36 -15.89 13.08
C GLN A 91 7.25 -16.46 12.21
N GLU A 92 6.43 -17.36 12.77
CA GLU A 92 5.35 -18.03 12.06
C GLU A 92 4.00 -17.34 12.20
N LYS A 93 3.94 -16.29 13.03
CA LYS A 93 2.74 -15.48 13.23
C LYS A 93 2.82 -14.15 12.49
N THR A 94 1.68 -13.46 12.42
CA THR A 94 1.64 -12.07 11.99
C THR A 94 1.94 -11.14 13.17
N CYS A 95 2.10 -9.84 12.90
CA CYS A 95 2.36 -8.81 13.92
C CYS A 95 1.66 -7.50 13.56
N HIS A 96 1.59 -6.53 14.47
CA HIS A 96 1.17 -5.19 14.09
C HIS A 96 2.17 -4.55 13.11
N LEU A 97 1.65 -3.76 12.17
CA LEU A 97 2.44 -3.12 11.12
C LEU A 97 3.43 -2.06 11.63
N HIS A 98 3.31 -1.60 12.88
CA HIS A 98 4.31 -0.71 13.46
C HIS A 98 5.72 -1.33 13.44
N TYR A 99 5.87 -2.64 13.67
CA TYR A 99 7.18 -3.31 13.60
C TYR A 99 7.78 -3.24 12.19
N ALA A 100 6.96 -3.48 11.16
CA ALA A 100 7.38 -3.38 9.77
C ALA A 100 7.69 -1.92 9.37
N ALA A 101 6.90 -0.95 9.85
CA ALA A 101 7.18 0.47 9.65
C ALA A 101 8.50 0.89 10.30
N ASP A 102 8.79 0.43 11.51
CA ASP A 102 10.03 0.77 12.22
C ASP A 102 11.25 0.13 11.56
N MET A 103 11.11 -1.09 11.04
CA MET A 103 12.14 -1.75 10.24
C MET A 103 12.45 -0.97 8.95
N ILE A 104 11.43 -0.55 8.20
CA ILE A 104 11.62 0.26 6.98
C ILE A 104 12.24 1.61 7.32
N ARG A 105 11.86 2.22 8.45
CA ARG A 105 12.44 3.48 8.90
C ARG A 105 13.92 3.31 9.22
N ALA A 106 14.29 2.28 9.98
CA ALA A 106 15.69 1.99 10.31
C ALA A 106 16.54 1.71 9.05
N LEU A 107 16.00 0.99 8.07
CA LEU A 107 16.66 0.81 6.76
C LEU A 107 16.85 2.14 6.04
N THR A 108 15.80 2.97 5.98
CA THR A 108 15.85 4.29 5.35
C THR A 108 16.92 5.18 5.99
N ASP A 109 16.93 5.29 7.33
CA ASP A 109 17.88 6.10 8.08
C ASP A 109 19.33 5.63 7.89
N GLY A 110 19.56 4.33 7.68
CA GLY A 110 20.87 3.78 7.37
C GLY A 110 21.31 4.01 5.92
N LEU A 111 20.41 3.80 4.95
CA LEU A 111 20.71 3.96 3.53
C LEU A 111 21.00 5.41 3.14
N ILE A 112 20.30 6.38 3.76
CA ILE A 112 20.54 7.81 3.51
C ILE A 112 21.97 8.23 3.90
N LYS A 113 22.65 7.50 4.78
CA LYS A 113 24.02 7.78 5.21
C LYS A 113 25.07 7.23 4.25
N MET A 114 24.68 6.44 3.25
CA MET A 114 25.62 5.90 2.26
C MET A 114 26.01 7.00 1.26
N GLU A 115 27.30 7.11 0.94
CA GLU A 115 27.84 8.16 0.07
C GLU A 115 27.19 8.21 -1.32
N GLN A 116 26.72 7.06 -1.81
CA GLN A 116 26.05 6.91 -3.09
C GLN A 116 24.59 7.44 -3.08
N VAL A 117 24.00 7.66 -1.91
CA VAL A 117 22.59 8.07 -1.78
C VAL A 117 22.51 9.57 -1.55
N HIS A 118 21.85 10.27 -2.47
CA HIS A 118 21.46 11.66 -2.29
C HIS A 118 19.98 11.74 -1.93
N ALA A 119 19.69 11.83 -0.63
CA ALA A 119 18.33 12.04 -0.15
C ALA A 119 17.90 13.50 -0.37
N CYS A 120 16.73 13.69 -0.98
CA CYS A 120 16.11 14.98 -1.19
C CYS A 120 14.69 14.96 -0.61
N ARG A 121 14.44 15.81 0.38
CA ARG A 121 13.11 15.94 0.98
C ARG A 121 12.25 16.85 0.10
N GLY A 122 11.24 16.28 -0.55
CA GLY A 122 10.36 17.03 -1.43
C GLY A 122 9.46 16.15 -2.29
N PHE A 123 8.87 16.75 -3.31
CA PHE A 123 7.97 16.10 -4.25
C PHE A 123 8.46 16.28 -5.68
N VAL A 124 8.45 15.20 -6.46
CA VAL A 124 8.67 15.30 -7.91
C VAL A 124 7.38 15.81 -8.56
N THR A 125 7.43 16.99 -9.17
CA THR A 125 6.26 17.64 -9.79
C THR A 125 6.17 17.34 -11.28
N ALA A 126 7.32 17.23 -11.95
CA ALA A 126 7.41 16.93 -13.36
C ALA A 126 8.71 16.18 -13.70
N ALA A 127 8.71 15.43 -14.80
CA ALA A 127 9.92 14.88 -15.39
C ALA A 127 9.82 14.93 -16.93
N ASN A 128 10.87 15.43 -17.56
CA ASN A 128 10.91 15.65 -19.00
C ASN A 128 11.99 14.76 -19.62
N LEU A 129 11.59 13.88 -20.52
CA LEU A 129 12.49 13.03 -21.27
C LEU A 129 13.03 13.80 -22.48
N SER A 130 14.34 13.91 -22.58
CA SER A 130 15.02 14.36 -23.80
C SER A 130 15.64 13.19 -24.54
N SER A 131 15.43 13.19 -25.86
CA SER A 131 16.02 12.24 -26.83
C SER A 131 17.06 12.91 -27.74
N LYS A 132 17.50 14.13 -27.41
CA LYS A 132 18.44 14.92 -28.21
C LYS A 132 19.90 14.44 -28.12
N SER A 133 20.24 13.64 -27.11
CA SER A 133 21.55 13.02 -26.93
C SER A 133 21.52 11.53 -27.30
N ASP A 134 22.69 10.95 -27.57
CA ASP A 134 22.87 9.52 -27.89
C ASP A 134 22.26 8.57 -26.84
N LYS A 135 22.06 9.05 -25.61
CA LYS A 135 21.34 8.35 -24.55
C LYS A 135 20.13 9.18 -24.09
N PRO A 136 18.93 8.58 -23.99
CA PRO A 136 17.77 9.25 -23.42
C PRO A 136 18.06 9.67 -21.99
N ASN A 137 17.70 10.91 -21.63
CA ASN A 137 17.98 11.50 -20.33
C ASN A 137 16.74 12.23 -19.80
N TRP A 138 16.44 12.03 -18.53
CA TRP A 138 15.34 12.66 -17.82
C TRP A 138 15.83 13.88 -17.06
N THR A 139 15.15 15.00 -17.22
CA THR A 139 15.24 16.15 -16.31
C THR A 139 14.07 16.12 -15.34
N VAL A 140 14.37 15.93 -14.06
CA VAL A 140 13.40 15.74 -12.99
C VAL A 140 13.29 17.02 -12.17
N HIS A 141 12.07 17.51 -11.99
CA HIS A 141 11.74 18.74 -11.26
C HIS A 141 11.25 18.38 -9.86
N ILE A 142 11.94 18.89 -8.85
CA ILE A 142 11.65 18.61 -7.44
C ILE A 142 11.28 19.91 -6.75
N LYS A 143 10.09 19.91 -6.15
CA LYS A 143 9.63 20.99 -5.27
C LYS A 143 9.97 20.63 -3.83
N GLN A 144 10.68 21.52 -3.15
CA GLN A 144 11.02 21.43 -1.73
C GLN A 144 10.22 22.48 -0.95
N ASP A 145 10.00 22.25 0.35
CA ASP A 145 9.07 23.07 1.14
C ASP A 145 9.51 24.55 1.28
N ASN A 146 10.82 24.85 1.24
CA ASN A 146 11.38 26.17 1.54
C ASN A 146 12.53 26.64 0.61
N GLU A 147 12.75 26.00 -0.55
CA GLU A 147 13.90 26.28 -1.43
C GLU A 147 13.50 26.51 -2.90
N THR A 148 14.48 26.95 -3.70
CA THR A 148 14.37 27.04 -5.16
C THR A 148 14.15 25.65 -5.75
N ASP A 149 13.33 25.56 -6.81
CA ASP A 149 13.11 24.30 -7.53
C ASP A 149 14.44 23.61 -7.88
N LEU A 150 14.58 22.34 -7.49
CA LEU A 150 15.76 21.54 -7.78
C LEU A 150 15.55 20.76 -9.08
N HIS A 151 16.57 20.75 -9.93
CA HIS A 151 16.59 19.96 -11.15
C HIS A 151 17.68 18.88 -11.08
N LEU A 152 17.29 17.64 -11.33
CA LEU A 152 18.20 16.50 -11.45
C LEU A 152 18.14 15.92 -12.86
N GLU A 153 19.27 15.45 -13.35
CA GLU A 153 19.37 14.68 -14.59
C GLU A 153 19.63 13.20 -14.29
N THR A 154 18.94 12.31 -15.00
CA THR A 154 19.10 10.86 -14.81
C THR A 154 18.78 10.06 -16.05
N THR A 155 19.41 8.90 -16.20
CA THR A 155 19.04 7.90 -17.21
C THR A 155 17.94 6.96 -16.73
N ARG A 156 17.63 6.95 -15.42
CA ARG A 156 16.63 6.10 -14.80
C ARG A 156 15.74 6.89 -13.84
N LEU A 157 14.45 6.88 -14.08
CA LEU A 157 13.41 7.42 -13.21
C LEU A 157 12.52 6.26 -12.75
N ILE A 158 12.50 5.99 -11.44
CA ILE A 158 11.73 4.91 -10.84
C ILE A 158 10.64 5.49 -9.95
N LEU A 159 9.38 5.18 -10.27
CA LEU A 159 8.20 5.66 -9.56
C LEU A 159 7.74 4.63 -8.51
N CYS A 160 7.83 4.99 -7.24
CA CYS A 160 7.34 4.22 -6.09
C CYS A 160 6.31 5.06 -5.29
N THR A 161 5.36 5.68 -6.01
CA THR A 161 4.50 6.77 -5.49
C THR A 161 3.48 6.34 -4.44
N GLY A 162 3.20 5.04 -4.33
CA GLY A 162 2.23 4.53 -3.36
C GLY A 162 0.78 4.62 -3.82
N ALA A 163 -0.13 4.49 -2.87
CA ALA A 163 -1.57 4.50 -3.11
C ALA A 163 -2.32 4.99 -1.86
N HIS A 164 -3.58 5.36 -2.07
CA HIS A 164 -4.55 5.72 -1.03
C HIS A 164 -5.80 4.85 -1.14
N PRO A 165 -6.58 4.68 -0.06
CA PRO A 165 -7.89 4.03 -0.15
C PRO A 165 -8.73 4.65 -1.26
N THR A 166 -9.37 3.83 -2.09
CA THR A 166 -10.22 4.31 -3.18
C THR A 166 -11.45 5.02 -2.60
N ASN A 167 -11.60 6.30 -2.96
CA ASN A 167 -12.80 7.08 -2.62
C ASN A 167 -13.80 6.97 -3.78
N LEU A 168 -15.00 6.48 -3.51
CA LEU A 168 -16.09 6.48 -4.47
C LEU A 168 -17.19 7.43 -3.99
N PRO A 169 -18.04 7.94 -4.91
CA PRO A 169 -19.27 8.60 -4.52
C PRO A 169 -20.14 7.70 -3.64
N ILE A 170 -20.99 8.31 -2.81
CA ILE A 170 -22.01 7.58 -2.06
C ILE A 170 -22.94 6.90 -3.08
N PRO A 171 -23.20 5.58 -2.98
CA PRO A 171 -23.93 4.84 -4.02
C PRO A 171 -25.34 5.34 -4.30
N VAL A 172 -25.97 5.99 -3.32
CA VAL A 172 -27.33 6.58 -3.43
C VAL A 172 -27.19 8.10 -3.39
N PRO A 173 -27.46 8.80 -4.50
CA PRO A 173 -27.38 10.26 -4.57
C PRO A 173 -28.33 10.93 -3.58
N GLY A 174 -27.91 12.06 -3.01
CA GLY A 174 -28.75 12.89 -2.14
C GLY A 174 -28.84 12.43 -0.67
N LEU A 175 -28.24 11.30 -0.29
CA LEU A 175 -28.17 10.92 1.12
C LEU A 175 -27.15 11.77 1.89
N SER A 176 -27.56 12.24 3.06
CA SER A 176 -26.70 12.99 3.99
C SER A 176 -25.88 12.05 4.88
N ILE A 177 -25.04 11.21 4.27
CA ILE A 177 -24.15 10.27 4.97
C ILE A 177 -22.73 10.81 4.93
N THR A 178 -22.01 10.76 6.06
CA THR A 178 -20.63 11.22 6.12
C THR A 178 -19.66 10.12 5.72
N PRO A 179 -18.81 10.30 4.69
CA PRO A 179 -17.74 9.35 4.39
C PRO A 179 -16.76 9.27 5.55
N LEU A 180 -16.55 8.07 6.08
CA LEU A 180 -15.57 7.78 7.10
C LEU A 180 -14.37 7.10 6.44
N ASN A 181 -13.27 7.85 6.34
CA ASN A 181 -12.09 7.43 5.59
C ASN A 181 -11.51 6.12 6.15
N LEU A 182 -11.18 5.17 5.27
CA LEU A 182 -10.63 3.88 5.67
C LEU A 182 -9.36 4.00 6.52
N ASP A 183 -8.52 5.02 6.30
CA ASP A 183 -7.33 5.30 7.11
C ASP A 183 -7.69 5.56 8.58
N VAL A 184 -8.82 6.23 8.84
CA VAL A 184 -9.32 6.49 10.20
C VAL A 184 -9.84 5.20 10.82
N VAL A 185 -10.64 4.44 10.07
CA VAL A 185 -11.30 3.22 10.59
C VAL A 185 -10.30 2.13 10.92
N LEU A 186 -9.18 2.07 10.21
CA LEU A 186 -8.11 1.11 10.46
C LEU A 186 -7.18 1.53 11.62
N LYS A 187 -7.40 2.68 12.24
CA LYS A 187 -6.62 3.20 13.34
C LYS A 187 -7.50 3.37 14.59
N PRO A 188 -7.60 2.34 15.46
CA PRO A 188 -8.49 2.34 16.63
C PRO A 188 -8.42 3.61 17.48
N SER A 189 -7.21 4.13 17.73
CA SER A 189 -7.02 5.35 18.52
C SER A 189 -7.69 6.59 17.91
N GLU A 190 -7.69 6.71 16.58
CA GLU A 190 -8.30 7.84 15.86
C GLU A 190 -9.80 7.62 15.67
N LEU A 191 -10.21 6.39 15.34
CA LEU A 191 -11.61 6.00 15.17
C LEU A 191 -12.44 6.27 16.43
N ALA A 192 -11.89 5.93 17.61
CA ALA A 192 -12.57 6.13 18.90
C ALA A 192 -12.98 7.59 19.14
N THR A 193 -12.14 8.53 18.71
CA THR A 193 -12.38 9.97 18.86
C THR A 193 -13.19 10.58 17.71
N THR A 194 -13.26 9.89 16.56
CA THR A 194 -13.96 10.39 15.37
C THR A 194 -15.46 10.12 15.42
N LEU A 195 -15.86 8.98 15.99
CA LEU A 195 -17.28 8.60 16.11
C LEU A 195 -17.91 9.18 17.38
N THR A 196 -19.15 9.65 17.25
CA THR A 196 -19.94 10.12 18.39
C THR A 196 -20.40 8.94 19.24
N THR A 197 -20.54 9.15 20.55
CA THR A 197 -21.05 8.13 21.48
C THR A 197 -22.58 8.02 21.48
N THR A 198 -23.27 8.90 20.74
CA THR A 198 -24.72 8.84 20.52
C THR A 198 -25.07 7.65 19.61
N PRO A 199 -26.32 7.17 19.61
CA PRO A 199 -26.77 6.15 18.66
C PRO A 199 -26.34 6.46 17.23
N THR A 200 -25.53 5.57 16.67
CA THR A 200 -24.83 5.78 15.39
C THR A 200 -24.79 4.46 14.64
N THR A 201 -25.14 4.49 13.36
CA THR A 201 -25.07 3.37 12.43
C THR A 201 -24.03 3.68 11.36
N VAL A 202 -23.06 2.78 11.20
CA VAL A 202 -22.02 2.87 10.18
C VAL A 202 -22.27 1.83 9.09
N ALA A 203 -22.37 2.26 7.84
CA ALA A 203 -22.33 1.37 6.69
C ALA A 203 -20.88 0.98 6.37
N VAL A 204 -20.61 -0.31 6.21
CA VAL A 204 -19.30 -0.82 5.75
C VAL A 204 -19.50 -1.57 4.45
N ILE A 205 -18.88 -1.09 3.37
CA ILE A 205 -18.93 -1.72 2.05
C ILE A 205 -17.62 -2.44 1.78
N GLY A 206 -17.72 -3.75 1.50
CA GLY A 206 -16.59 -4.60 1.15
C GLY A 206 -16.46 -5.81 2.08
N ALA A 207 -15.74 -6.84 1.63
CA ALA A 207 -15.58 -8.10 2.36
C ALA A 207 -14.12 -8.62 2.34
N SER A 208 -13.17 -7.78 1.93
CA SER A 208 -11.74 -8.09 1.92
C SER A 208 -11.07 -7.71 3.25
N HIS A 209 -9.76 -7.98 3.37
CA HIS A 209 -9.02 -7.82 4.63
C HIS A 209 -9.25 -6.49 5.36
N SER A 210 -9.16 -5.35 4.69
CA SER A 210 -9.40 -4.04 5.30
C SER A 210 -10.84 -3.84 5.78
N ALA A 211 -11.83 -4.42 5.09
CA ALA A 211 -13.23 -4.35 5.52
C ALA A 211 -13.44 -5.15 6.81
N ILE A 212 -12.84 -6.34 6.90
CA ILE A 212 -12.94 -7.20 8.08
C ILE A 212 -12.26 -6.56 9.29
N LEU A 213 -11.11 -5.91 9.10
CA LEU A 213 -10.48 -5.14 10.17
C LEU A 213 -11.29 -3.90 10.58
N ALA A 214 -11.95 -3.24 9.64
CA ALA A 214 -12.88 -2.15 9.96
C ALA A 214 -14.04 -2.64 10.84
N LEU A 215 -14.65 -3.78 10.51
CA LEU A 215 -15.69 -4.42 11.32
C LEU A 215 -15.18 -4.80 12.72
N LEU A 216 -13.98 -5.37 12.81
CA LEU A 216 -13.35 -5.71 14.09
C LEU A 216 -13.17 -4.47 14.97
N ASN A 217 -12.66 -3.37 14.40
CA ASN A 217 -12.45 -2.13 15.13
C ASN A 217 -13.77 -1.50 15.58
N LEU A 218 -14.80 -1.50 14.72
CA LEU A 218 -16.13 -0.98 15.07
C LEU A 218 -16.81 -1.83 16.15
N LEU A 219 -16.73 -3.16 16.06
CA LEU A 219 -17.23 -4.06 17.11
C LEU A 219 -16.51 -3.78 18.44
N THR A 220 -15.19 -3.66 18.42
CA THR A 220 -14.39 -3.34 19.62
C THR A 220 -14.86 -2.05 20.27
N LEU A 221 -15.10 -0.99 19.48
CA LEU A 221 -15.64 0.27 20.00
C LEU A 221 -17.04 0.11 20.57
N ALA A 222 -17.90 -0.63 19.88
CA ALA A 222 -19.26 -0.90 20.35
C ALA A 222 -19.27 -1.58 21.74
N GLN A 223 -18.29 -2.44 22.00
CA GLN A 223 -18.16 -3.16 23.28
C GLN A 223 -17.48 -2.35 24.39
N THR A 224 -16.79 -1.24 24.06
CA THR A 224 -15.92 -0.54 25.02
C THR A 224 -16.36 0.89 25.31
N SER A 225 -16.60 1.72 24.29
CA SER A 225 -16.85 3.15 24.44
C SER A 225 -18.10 3.66 23.72
N HIS A 226 -18.65 2.89 22.78
CA HIS A 226 -19.75 3.30 21.90
C HIS A 226 -20.90 2.29 21.92
N PRO A 227 -21.58 2.03 23.07
CA PRO A 227 -22.53 0.92 23.23
C PRO A 227 -23.74 0.95 22.27
N HIS A 228 -24.06 2.13 21.73
CA HIS A 228 -25.15 2.33 20.77
C HIS A 228 -24.69 2.33 19.30
N LEU A 229 -23.41 2.01 19.04
CA LEU A 229 -22.90 1.82 17.70
C LEU A 229 -23.53 0.57 17.09
N ARG A 230 -24.00 0.71 15.84
CA ARG A 230 -24.48 -0.38 15.00
C ARG A 230 -23.79 -0.32 13.64
N VAL A 231 -23.75 -1.46 12.96
CA VAL A 231 -23.06 -1.57 11.69
C VAL A 231 -23.95 -2.30 10.69
N LYS A 232 -24.09 -1.72 9.49
CA LYS A 232 -24.65 -2.42 8.32
C LYS A 232 -23.52 -2.81 7.39
N TRP A 233 -23.29 -4.10 7.20
CA TRP A 233 -22.17 -4.62 6.43
C TRP A 233 -22.64 -5.16 5.07
N PHE A 234 -22.21 -4.51 4.00
CA PHE A 234 -22.63 -4.82 2.63
C PHE A 234 -21.59 -5.69 1.91
N THR A 235 -22.00 -6.87 1.46
CA THR A 235 -21.11 -7.85 0.81
C THR A 235 -21.68 -8.36 -0.51
N ARG A 236 -20.84 -8.44 -1.56
CA ARG A 236 -21.22 -9.00 -2.88
C ARG A 236 -20.91 -10.49 -3.03
N HIS A 237 -20.13 -11.07 -2.12
CA HIS A 237 -19.66 -12.44 -2.22
C HIS A 237 -19.35 -12.99 -0.82
N PRO A 238 -19.34 -14.33 -0.67
CA PRO A 238 -18.86 -14.99 0.55
C PRO A 238 -17.43 -14.57 0.91
N LEU A 239 -17.09 -14.72 2.19
CA LEU A 239 -15.73 -14.50 2.67
C LEU A 239 -14.76 -15.46 1.99
N ARG A 240 -13.57 -14.96 1.66
CA ARG A 240 -12.54 -15.73 0.97
C ARG A 240 -11.29 -15.76 1.82
N TYR A 241 -10.82 -16.95 2.16
CA TYR A 241 -9.62 -17.15 2.94
C TYR A 241 -8.43 -17.46 2.04
N ALA A 242 -7.23 -17.10 2.51
CA ALA A 242 -6.01 -17.62 1.92
C ALA A 242 -5.84 -19.09 2.32
N GLU A 243 -5.50 -19.95 1.37
CA GLU A 243 -5.30 -21.37 1.62
C GLU A 243 -3.84 -21.73 1.35
N TYR A 244 -3.14 -22.21 2.37
CA TYR A 244 -1.77 -22.70 2.23
C TYR A 244 -1.79 -24.03 1.45
N LYS A 245 -1.06 -24.06 0.33
CA LYS A 245 -0.83 -25.24 -0.50
C LYS A 245 0.65 -25.63 -0.40
N ASP A 246 1.04 -26.70 -1.08
CA ASP A 246 2.45 -27.11 -1.14
C ASP A 246 3.28 -26.09 -1.93
N GLY A 247 4.07 -25.28 -1.22
CA GLY A 247 4.96 -24.26 -1.81
C GLY A 247 4.30 -22.96 -2.28
N TRP A 248 2.98 -22.79 -2.17
CA TRP A 248 2.28 -21.56 -2.57
C TRP A 248 1.01 -21.32 -1.74
N ILE A 249 0.36 -20.17 -1.94
CA ILE A 249 -0.86 -19.78 -1.23
C ILE A 249 -1.94 -19.41 -2.26
N LEU A 250 -3.09 -20.09 -2.20
CA LEU A 250 -4.25 -19.72 -3.00
C LEU A 250 -4.89 -18.46 -2.41
N ARG A 251 -5.19 -17.48 -3.28
CA ARG A 251 -5.68 -16.14 -2.89
C ARG A 251 -4.71 -15.44 -1.94
N ASP A 252 -3.43 -15.47 -2.29
CA ASP A 252 -2.36 -14.91 -1.46
C ASP A 252 -2.49 -13.39 -1.29
N ASN A 253 -3.07 -12.69 -2.26
CA ASN A 253 -3.25 -11.24 -2.23
C ASN A 253 -4.67 -10.81 -1.86
N THR A 254 -5.66 -11.66 -2.11
CA THR A 254 -7.08 -11.33 -1.95
C THR A 254 -7.76 -12.06 -0.78
N GLY A 255 -7.16 -13.13 -0.26
CA GLY A 255 -7.71 -13.94 0.83
C GLY A 255 -7.40 -13.40 2.23
N LEU A 256 -8.34 -13.62 3.16
CA LEU A 256 -8.18 -13.29 4.58
C LEU A 256 -7.09 -14.16 5.22
N LYS A 257 -6.29 -13.54 6.11
CA LYS A 257 -5.21 -14.15 6.88
C LYS A 257 -5.12 -13.53 8.28
N GLY A 258 -4.42 -14.21 9.19
CA GLY A 258 -4.14 -13.71 10.53
C GLY A 258 -5.42 -13.38 11.29
N SER A 259 -5.36 -12.35 12.15
CA SER A 259 -6.48 -11.96 13.01
C SER A 259 -7.77 -11.64 12.25
N ALA A 260 -7.70 -11.10 11.03
CA ALA A 260 -8.89 -10.87 10.23
C ALA A 260 -9.57 -12.17 9.80
N ALA A 261 -8.79 -13.21 9.47
CA ALA A 261 -9.36 -14.53 9.15
C ALA A 261 -9.97 -15.17 10.39
N ASP A 262 -9.30 -15.09 11.53
CA ASP A 262 -9.78 -15.68 12.78
C ASP A 262 -11.08 -15.00 13.25
N PHE A 263 -11.13 -13.66 13.19
CA PHE A 263 -12.34 -12.89 13.47
C PHE A 263 -13.47 -13.25 12.50
N ALA A 264 -13.19 -13.28 11.21
CA ALA A 264 -14.18 -13.64 10.20
C ALA A 264 -14.81 -15.02 10.46
N ARG A 265 -13.97 -16.04 10.68
CA ARG A 265 -14.43 -17.43 10.90
C ARG A 265 -15.28 -17.59 12.15
N THR A 266 -14.98 -16.83 13.20
CA THR A 266 -15.61 -17.01 14.51
C THR A 266 -16.78 -16.06 14.75
N GLN A 267 -16.93 -15.00 13.96
CA GLN A 267 -17.88 -13.94 14.23
C GLN A 267 -18.73 -13.52 13.02
N LEU A 268 -18.25 -13.69 11.78
CA LEU A 268 -18.85 -13.08 10.59
C LEU A 268 -19.38 -14.07 9.55
N GLU A 269 -19.02 -15.35 9.63
CA GLU A 269 -19.58 -16.37 8.76
C GLU A 269 -21.10 -16.47 8.91
N ASP A 270 -21.81 -16.85 7.85
CA ASP A 270 -23.27 -16.85 7.83
C ASP A 270 -23.87 -17.79 8.90
N SER A 271 -23.17 -18.88 9.25
CA SER A 271 -23.55 -19.78 10.33
C SER A 271 -23.30 -19.21 11.72
N GLU A 272 -22.35 -18.30 11.86
CA GLU A 272 -21.88 -17.80 13.16
C GLU A 272 -22.50 -16.45 13.52
N LEU A 273 -22.59 -15.53 12.55
CA LEU A 273 -22.99 -14.14 12.75
C LEU A 273 -24.29 -13.98 13.54
N PRO A 274 -25.38 -14.73 13.27
CA PRO A 274 -26.64 -14.55 14.02
C PRO A 274 -26.54 -14.81 15.53
N THR A 275 -25.57 -15.62 15.96
CA THR A 275 -25.38 -16.01 17.36
C THR A 275 -24.11 -15.44 18.01
N SER A 276 -23.24 -14.81 17.23
CA SER A 276 -21.96 -14.30 17.70
C SER A 276 -22.10 -12.95 18.43
N GLU A 277 -21.03 -12.51 19.09
CA GLU A 277 -21.00 -11.17 19.69
C GLU A 277 -21.06 -10.08 18.60
N ALA A 278 -20.48 -10.35 17.43
CA ALA A 278 -20.61 -9.47 16.26
C ALA A 278 -22.07 -9.31 15.84
N GLY A 279 -22.90 -10.36 15.84
CA GLY A 279 -24.31 -10.30 15.44
C GLY A 279 -25.18 -9.34 16.26
N LYS A 280 -24.77 -9.02 17.49
CA LYS A 280 -25.45 -8.03 18.34
C LYS A 280 -25.26 -6.59 17.87
N VAL A 281 -24.27 -6.36 17.02
CA VAL A 281 -23.82 -5.03 16.56
C VAL A 281 -23.89 -4.91 15.04
N ILE A 282 -23.57 -5.98 14.32
CA ILE A 282 -23.37 -6.03 12.86
C ILE A 282 -24.53 -6.79 12.21
N GLU A 283 -25.23 -6.09 11.31
CA GLU A 283 -26.21 -6.65 10.40
C GLU A 283 -25.58 -6.82 9.02
N LYS A 284 -25.55 -8.04 8.49
CA LYS A 284 -25.05 -8.31 7.13
C LYS A 284 -26.15 -8.08 6.09
N VAL A 285 -25.83 -7.34 5.05
CA VAL A 285 -26.68 -7.07 3.88
C VAL A 285 -26.01 -7.71 2.66
N ASP A 286 -26.57 -8.81 2.18
CA ASP A 286 -26.06 -9.52 0.99
C ASP A 286 -26.49 -8.82 -0.30
N THR A 287 -25.54 -8.08 -0.90
CA THR A 287 -25.70 -7.37 -2.17
C THR A 287 -25.31 -8.21 -3.39
N ALA A 288 -25.13 -9.53 -3.24
CA ALA A 288 -24.98 -10.44 -4.38
C ALA A 288 -26.23 -10.43 -5.29
N GLY A 289 -26.05 -10.82 -6.55
CA GLY A 289 -27.15 -10.90 -7.53
C GLY A 289 -27.18 -9.78 -8.58
N GLY A 290 -26.12 -8.99 -8.69
CA GLY A 290 -25.91 -8.02 -9.77
C GLY A 290 -26.26 -6.57 -9.40
N GLU A 291 -25.91 -5.65 -10.29
CA GLU A 291 -25.94 -4.20 -10.04
C GLU A 291 -27.34 -3.68 -9.64
N LYS A 292 -28.41 -4.25 -10.22
CA LYS A 292 -29.78 -3.84 -9.90
C LYS A 292 -30.12 -4.12 -8.43
N ARG A 293 -29.92 -5.36 -7.97
CA ARG A 293 -30.18 -5.77 -6.58
C ARG A 293 -29.29 -5.02 -5.60
N GLU A 294 -28.03 -4.80 -5.95
CA GLU A 294 -27.10 -4.00 -5.15
C GLU A 294 -27.62 -2.57 -4.94
N LYS A 295 -28.08 -1.90 -6.03
CA LYS A 295 -28.67 -0.56 -5.95
C LYS A 295 -29.95 -0.53 -5.10
N GLU A 296 -30.82 -1.52 -5.25
CA GLU A 296 -32.06 -1.63 -4.46
C GLU A 296 -31.75 -1.75 -2.96
N LEU A 297 -30.83 -2.63 -2.58
CA LEU A 297 -30.41 -2.82 -1.18
C LEU A 297 -29.68 -1.60 -0.62
N TYR A 298 -28.88 -0.90 -1.42
CA TYR A 298 -28.31 0.37 -0.99
C TYR A 298 -29.38 1.44 -0.74
N ALA A 299 -30.36 1.57 -1.63
CA ALA A 299 -31.45 2.52 -1.48
C ALA A 299 -32.32 2.22 -0.25
N GLU A 300 -32.50 0.94 0.09
CA GLU A 300 -33.23 0.50 1.27
C GLU A 300 -32.46 0.72 2.58
N HIS A 301 -31.18 0.31 2.64
CA HIS A 301 -30.47 0.22 3.92
C HIS A 301 -29.60 1.44 4.26
N LEU A 302 -29.08 2.18 3.27
CA LEU A 302 -28.19 3.32 3.51
C LEU A 302 -28.87 4.54 4.15
N PRO A 303 -30.14 4.90 3.88
CA PRO A 303 -30.77 6.08 4.49
C PRO A 303 -30.73 6.13 6.03
N GLY A 304 -30.63 4.98 6.71
CA GLY A 304 -30.49 4.89 8.17
C GLY A 304 -29.07 5.06 8.72
N CYS A 305 -28.06 5.16 7.86
CA CYS A 305 -26.65 5.22 8.26
C CYS A 305 -26.16 6.67 8.37
N GLN A 306 -25.38 6.98 9.42
CA GLN A 306 -24.78 8.31 9.61
C GLN A 306 -23.39 8.39 8.96
N TYR A 307 -22.67 7.27 8.94
CA TYR A 307 -21.36 7.16 8.31
C TYR A 307 -21.31 6.03 7.28
N ILE A 308 -20.40 6.15 6.32
CA ILE A 308 -20.10 5.11 5.33
C ILE A 308 -18.60 4.91 5.17
N VAL A 309 -18.16 3.65 5.26
CA VAL A 309 -16.78 3.20 5.05
C VAL A 309 -16.77 2.36 3.78
N GLN A 310 -15.94 2.76 2.81
CA GLN A 310 -15.73 2.00 1.57
C GLN A 310 -14.36 1.33 1.59
N ALA A 311 -14.35 0.02 1.79
CA ALA A 311 -13.14 -0.81 1.78
C ALA A 311 -13.04 -1.60 0.47
N VAL A 312 -12.97 -0.86 -0.64
CA VAL A 312 -13.15 -1.37 -2.02
C VAL A 312 -11.85 -1.43 -2.84
N GLY A 313 -10.71 -1.21 -2.20
CA GLY A 313 -9.39 -1.24 -2.84
C GLY A 313 -8.62 0.05 -2.63
N PHE A 314 -7.53 0.16 -3.39
CA PHE A 314 -6.60 1.28 -3.34
C PHE A 314 -6.42 1.88 -4.72
N THR A 315 -6.39 3.20 -4.78
CA THR A 315 -6.09 3.98 -5.98
C THR A 315 -4.65 4.44 -5.92
N ARG A 316 -3.91 4.24 -7.01
CA ARG A 316 -2.54 4.73 -7.16
C ARG A 316 -2.46 6.23 -6.88
N ASP A 317 -1.47 6.64 -6.09
CA ASP A 317 -1.20 8.06 -5.84
C ASP A 317 -0.73 8.75 -7.13
N PRO A 318 -1.03 10.05 -7.32
CA PRO A 318 -0.63 10.78 -8.51
C PRO A 318 0.86 10.62 -8.82
N VAL A 319 1.16 10.47 -10.11
CA VAL A 319 2.53 10.44 -10.63
C VAL A 319 2.93 11.85 -11.08
N PRO A 320 4.23 12.15 -11.18
CA PRO A 320 4.68 13.42 -11.74
C PRO A 320 4.15 13.66 -13.15
N LYS A 321 4.02 14.92 -13.56
CA LYS A 321 3.72 15.24 -14.96
C LYS A 321 4.89 14.78 -15.83
N LEU A 322 4.64 13.83 -16.72
CA LEU A 322 5.66 13.31 -17.62
C LEU A 322 5.52 13.97 -18.99
N SER A 323 6.65 14.35 -19.59
CA SER A 323 6.68 14.84 -20.97
C SER A 323 7.86 14.26 -21.75
N GLN A 324 7.76 14.23 -23.08
CA GLN A 324 8.86 13.96 -23.99
C GLN A 324 8.99 15.13 -24.95
N GLU A 325 10.14 15.80 -24.96
CA GLU A 325 10.39 16.99 -25.80
C GLU A 325 9.29 18.07 -25.71
N GLY A 326 8.69 18.24 -24.53
CA GLY A 326 7.66 19.24 -24.26
C GLY A 326 6.22 18.77 -24.46
N GLU A 327 6.01 17.58 -25.02
CA GLU A 327 4.68 16.99 -25.20
C GLU A 327 4.31 16.03 -24.06
N SER A 328 3.05 16.07 -23.61
CA SER A 328 2.55 15.20 -22.54
C SER A 328 2.74 13.72 -22.87
N LEU A 329 3.32 12.96 -21.94
CA LEU A 329 3.64 11.56 -22.11
C LEU A 329 2.69 10.69 -21.27
N GLY A 330 1.78 9.98 -21.94
CA GLY A 330 1.00 8.91 -21.32
C GLY A 330 1.84 7.67 -21.05
N MET A 331 1.39 6.81 -20.13
CA MET A 331 2.08 5.55 -19.81
C MET A 331 1.12 4.44 -19.38
N GLU A 332 1.49 3.20 -19.74
CA GLU A 332 0.96 1.95 -19.22
C GLU A 332 2.08 1.18 -18.51
N PHE A 333 1.76 0.43 -17.47
CA PHE A 333 2.75 -0.31 -16.68
C PHE A 333 2.87 -1.75 -17.16
N ASP A 334 4.08 -2.18 -17.48
CA ASP A 334 4.41 -3.59 -17.71
C ASP A 334 4.60 -4.29 -16.36
N HIS A 335 3.59 -5.06 -15.97
CA HIS A 335 3.54 -5.81 -14.72
C HIS A 335 4.58 -6.93 -14.61
N GLU A 336 5.23 -7.34 -15.70
CA GLU A 336 6.21 -8.43 -15.72
C GLU A 336 7.64 -7.92 -15.59
N THR A 337 7.95 -6.77 -16.22
CA THR A 337 9.32 -6.21 -16.26
C THR A 337 9.49 -4.96 -15.40
N GLY A 338 8.42 -4.35 -14.92
CA GLY A 338 8.48 -3.11 -14.15
C GLY A 338 8.75 -1.86 -14.99
N ARG A 339 8.63 -1.95 -16.32
CA ARG A 339 8.87 -0.85 -17.26
C ARG A 339 7.57 -0.09 -17.51
N MET A 340 7.70 1.20 -17.86
CA MET A 340 6.57 1.94 -18.44
C MET A 340 6.63 1.85 -19.95
N CYS A 341 5.48 1.63 -20.58
CA CYS A 341 5.31 1.62 -22.03
C CYS A 341 4.43 2.78 -22.45
N LYS A 342 4.57 3.25 -23.70
CA LYS A 342 3.58 4.16 -24.27
C LYS A 342 2.22 3.44 -24.33
N PRO A 343 1.09 4.16 -24.17
CA PRO A 343 -0.24 3.54 -24.18
C PRO A 343 -0.52 2.74 -25.44
N GLN A 344 -1.54 1.88 -25.38
CA GLN A 344 -2.00 1.07 -26.52
C GLN A 344 -0.92 0.09 -27.02
N ALA A 345 -0.25 -0.58 -26.07
CA ALA A 345 0.86 -1.51 -26.36
C ALA A 345 2.01 -0.87 -27.16
N GLY A 346 2.28 0.42 -26.90
CA GLY A 346 3.41 1.14 -27.47
C GLY A 346 4.77 0.68 -26.91
N PRO A 347 5.88 1.17 -27.47
CA PRO A 347 7.20 0.76 -27.05
C PRO A 347 7.51 1.20 -25.60
N PRO A 348 8.48 0.54 -24.94
CA PRO A 348 8.98 0.98 -23.63
C PRO A 348 9.45 2.43 -23.66
N ILE A 349 9.09 3.19 -22.63
CA ILE A 349 9.58 4.54 -22.40
C ILE A 349 10.98 4.42 -21.79
N PRO A 350 12.04 4.93 -22.45
CA PRO A 350 13.40 4.71 -22.01
C PRO A 350 13.66 5.22 -20.59
N GLY A 351 14.22 4.34 -19.75
CA GLY A 351 14.63 4.68 -18.39
C GLY A 351 13.49 4.94 -17.40
N LEU A 352 12.23 4.65 -17.75
CA LEU A 352 11.08 4.87 -16.86
C LEU A 352 10.55 3.54 -16.31
N PHE A 353 10.52 3.44 -14.98
CA PHE A 353 10.16 2.22 -14.25
C PHE A 353 9.18 2.50 -13.12
N GLY A 354 8.51 1.46 -12.64
CA GLY A 354 7.57 1.54 -11.51
C GLY A 354 7.69 0.34 -10.58
N ALA A 355 7.41 0.56 -9.29
CA ALA A 355 7.31 -0.52 -8.32
C ALA A 355 6.34 -0.22 -7.17
N GLY A 356 5.99 -1.27 -6.42
CA GLY A 356 5.16 -1.18 -5.22
C GLY A 356 3.67 -1.27 -5.50
N ILE A 357 2.84 -0.88 -4.53
CA ILE A 357 1.37 -0.92 -4.67
C ILE A 357 0.84 -0.06 -5.84
N ALA A 358 1.57 0.99 -6.21
CA ALA A 358 1.28 1.80 -7.40
C ALA A 358 1.46 1.04 -8.71
N PHE A 359 2.39 0.08 -8.73
CA PHE A 359 2.86 -0.63 -9.91
C PHE A 359 3.21 -2.08 -9.52
N PRO A 360 2.20 -2.88 -9.13
CA PRO A 360 2.43 -4.19 -8.54
C PRO A 360 2.73 -5.24 -9.63
N GLU A 361 3.52 -6.24 -9.31
CA GLU A 361 3.72 -7.40 -10.20
C GLU A 361 2.40 -8.14 -10.40
N ARG A 362 2.13 -8.56 -11.64
CA ARG A 362 1.03 -9.48 -11.95
C ARG A 362 1.51 -10.90 -11.71
N VAL A 363 0.78 -11.65 -10.89
CA VAL A 363 1.07 -13.05 -10.59
C VAL A 363 -0.10 -13.93 -11.03
N VAL A 364 0.22 -15.14 -11.46
CA VAL A 364 -0.76 -16.17 -11.83
C VAL A 364 -0.49 -17.38 -10.96
N ASP A 365 -1.50 -17.82 -10.21
CA ASP A 365 -1.36 -19.01 -9.39
C ASP A 365 -1.47 -20.30 -10.23
N PRO A 366 -1.12 -21.48 -9.69
CA PRO A 366 -1.21 -22.76 -10.41
C PRO A 366 -2.61 -23.13 -10.92
N TYR A 367 -3.67 -22.46 -10.45
CA TYR A 367 -5.04 -22.65 -10.92
C TYR A 367 -5.44 -21.62 -11.99
N GLY A 368 -4.52 -20.76 -12.43
CA GLY A 368 -4.76 -19.74 -13.43
C GLY A 368 -5.42 -18.47 -12.90
N ASN A 369 -5.59 -18.33 -11.57
CA ASN A 369 -6.12 -17.08 -11.03
C ASN A 369 -5.07 -15.99 -11.11
N VAL A 370 -5.49 -14.81 -11.56
CA VAL A 370 -4.63 -13.64 -11.68
C VAL A 370 -4.79 -12.74 -10.46
N GLU A 371 -3.68 -12.41 -9.81
CA GLU A 371 -3.62 -11.44 -8.72
C GLU A 371 -2.52 -10.42 -8.96
N TYR A 372 -2.52 -9.34 -8.17
CA TYR A 372 -1.43 -8.38 -8.12
C TYR A 372 -0.70 -8.47 -6.79
N ALA A 373 0.61 -8.65 -6.86
CA ALA A 373 1.46 -8.92 -5.71
C ALA A 373 1.71 -7.64 -4.90
N VAL A 374 0.95 -7.48 -3.82
CA VAL A 374 1.07 -6.33 -2.90
C VAL A 374 1.53 -6.82 -1.53
N GLY A 375 2.77 -6.49 -1.18
CA GLY A 375 3.38 -6.87 0.10
C GLY A 375 4.88 -6.63 0.08
N PHE A 376 5.48 -6.44 1.26
CA PHE A 376 6.87 -5.97 1.37
C PHE A 376 7.83 -6.94 0.68
N PHE A 377 7.81 -8.21 1.10
CA PHE A 377 8.67 -9.24 0.53
C PHE A 377 8.34 -9.55 -0.94
N LYS A 378 7.09 -9.38 -1.36
CA LYS A 378 6.68 -9.49 -2.76
C LYS A 378 7.34 -8.41 -3.62
N PHE A 379 7.34 -7.16 -3.15
CA PHE A 379 8.07 -6.08 -3.83
C PHE A 379 9.56 -6.40 -3.94
N MET A 380 10.17 -6.96 -2.89
CA MET A 380 11.58 -7.36 -2.92
C MET A 380 11.85 -8.47 -3.95
N ASN A 381 11.02 -9.52 -3.98
CA ASN A 381 11.17 -10.62 -4.94
C ASN A 381 11.05 -10.13 -6.39
N PHE A 382 10.06 -9.29 -6.66
CA PHE A 382 9.90 -8.65 -7.97
C PHE A 382 11.14 -7.84 -8.34
N LEU A 383 11.59 -6.96 -7.45
CA LEU A 383 12.70 -6.04 -7.72
C LEU A 383 14.03 -6.77 -7.93
N ARG A 384 14.32 -7.81 -7.14
CA ARG A 384 15.52 -8.63 -7.36
C ARG A 384 15.53 -9.30 -8.74
N ARG A 385 14.35 -9.64 -9.27
CA ARG A 385 14.20 -10.21 -10.62
C ARG A 385 14.35 -9.16 -11.72
N VAL A 386 13.73 -7.99 -11.59
CA VAL A 386 13.61 -7.04 -12.70
C VAL A 386 14.67 -5.93 -12.73
N VAL A 387 15.17 -5.48 -11.57
CA VAL A 387 16.17 -4.40 -11.48
C VAL A 387 17.45 -4.70 -12.27
N PRO A 388 17.94 -5.96 -12.38
CA PRO A 388 19.08 -6.27 -13.26
C PRO A 388 18.88 -5.85 -14.73
N GLY A 389 17.62 -5.86 -15.21
CA GLY A 389 17.25 -5.46 -16.57
C GLY A 389 16.84 -3.98 -16.72
N TRP A 390 16.93 -3.19 -15.65
CA TRP A 390 16.67 -1.75 -15.64
C TRP A 390 17.91 -0.90 -15.96
#